data_AF-A0A7S0MS64-F1
#
_entry.id   AF-A0A7S0MS64-F1
#
_cell.length_a   1.000
_cell.length_b   1.000
_cell.length_c   1.000
_cell.angle_alpha   90.00
_cell.angle_beta   90.00
_cell.angle_gamma   90.00
#
_symmetry.space_group_name_H-M   'P 1'
#
loop_
_entity.id
_entity.type
_entity.pdbx_description
1 polymer ?
#
loop_
_entity_poly.entity_id
_entity_poly.type
_entity_poly.pdbx_seq_one_letter_code
_entity_poly.pdbx_strand_id
1 'polypeptide(L)'
;VDWEGLKAALLAMNRPDIILFEDSCDTMTYTECTDVSVISFYASHIITAGGCGGVVMFNDTKLRDRALMYRDWGRIGNNTEDMSERFGHEVDGISYDFKFLYGCIGYNFK
;
A
#
# COMPACT_ATOMS: atom_id res chain seq x y z
N VAL A 1 -20.70 4.17 -7.51
CA VAL A 1 -20.34 3.09 -8.45
C VAL A 1 -20.85 1.78 -7.87
N ASP A 2 -21.32 0.84 -8.68
CA ASP A 2 -21.71 -0.50 -8.20
C ASP A 2 -20.46 -1.38 -8.03
N TRP A 3 -19.78 -1.21 -6.90
CA TRP A 3 -18.55 -1.93 -6.58
C TRP A 3 -18.76 -3.42 -6.36
N GLU A 4 -19.89 -3.79 -5.74
CA GLU A 4 -20.25 -5.19 -5.52
C GLU A 4 -20.52 -5.91 -6.84
N GLY A 5 -21.29 -5.29 -7.74
CA GLY A 5 -21.53 -5.82 -9.08
C GLY A 5 -20.24 -5.99 -9.88
N LEU A 6 -19.31 -5.03 -9.79
CA LEU A 6 -18.00 -5.11 -10.43
C LEU A 6 -17.17 -6.29 -9.87
N LYS A 7 -17.09 -6.43 -8.54
CA LYS A 7 -16.37 -7.54 -7.90
C LYS A 7 -16.98 -8.88 -8.26
N ALA A 8 -18.31 -8.99 -8.26
CA ALA A 8 -19.03 -10.19 -8.67
C ALA A 8 -18.76 -10.56 -10.13
N ALA A 9 -18.74 -9.58 -11.04
CA ALA A 9 -18.41 -9.80 -12.45
C ALA A 9 -16.98 -10.31 -12.64
N LEU A 10 -16.00 -9.74 -11.92
CA LEU A 10 -14.62 -10.23 -11.93
C LEU A 10 -14.51 -11.68 -11.47
N LEU A 11 -15.21 -12.04 -10.40
CA LEU A 11 -15.26 -13.42 -9.90
C LEU A 11 -15.92 -14.36 -10.91
N ALA A 12 -17.02 -13.94 -11.55
CA ALA A 12 -17.70 -14.73 -12.59
C ALA A 12 -16.83 -14.96 -13.83
N MET A 13 -15.95 -14.02 -14.16
CA MET A 13 -14.95 -14.15 -15.22
C MET A 13 -13.69 -14.94 -14.78
N ASN A 14 -13.67 -15.46 -13.55
CA ASN A 14 -12.51 -16.10 -12.94
C ASN A 14 -11.25 -15.21 -12.99
N ARG A 15 -11.44 -13.91 -12.69
CA ARG A 15 -10.38 -12.89 -12.59
C ARG A 15 -10.25 -12.31 -11.18
N PRO A 16 -10.05 -13.14 -10.13
CA PRO A 16 -9.81 -12.65 -8.78
C PRO A 16 -8.45 -11.94 -8.65
N ASP A 17 -7.58 -12.05 -9.66
CA ASP A 17 -6.28 -11.39 -9.75
C ASP A 17 -6.37 -9.88 -10.02
N ILE A 18 -7.52 -9.39 -10.50
CA ILE A 18 -7.72 -7.96 -10.73
C ILE A 18 -8.03 -7.27 -9.40
N ILE A 19 -7.17 -6.32 -9.04
CA ILE A 19 -7.30 -5.50 -7.84
C ILE A 19 -8.21 -4.30 -8.13
N LEU A 20 -9.21 -4.07 -7.29
CA LEU A 20 -10.09 -2.90 -7.38
C LEU A 20 -9.53 -1.75 -6.56
N PHE A 21 -9.22 -0.66 -7.26
CA PHE A 21 -8.83 0.63 -6.67
C PHE A 21 -10.04 1.57 -6.73
N GLU A 22 -10.50 2.00 -5.56
CA GLU A 22 -11.47 3.07 -5.41
C GLU A 22 -10.76 4.41 -5.33
N ASP A 23 -11.08 5.31 -6.26
CA ASP A 23 -10.68 6.71 -6.17
C ASP A 23 -11.71 7.48 -5.32
N SER A 24 -11.37 7.65 -4.04
CA SER A 24 -12.16 8.41 -3.07
C SER A 24 -11.54 9.78 -2.79
N CYS A 25 -10.76 10.38 -3.71
CA CYS A 25 -10.09 11.65 -3.44
C CYS A 25 -11.02 12.77 -2.95
N ASP A 26 -12.21 12.89 -3.56
CA ASP A 26 -13.26 13.87 -3.23
C ASP A 26 -14.30 13.37 -2.23
N THR A 27 -14.17 12.16 -1.71
CA THR A 27 -15.19 11.55 -0.85
C THR A 27 -14.57 10.80 0.33
N MET A 28 -15.41 10.32 1.24
CA MET A 28 -14.99 9.38 2.28
C MET A 28 -16.06 8.32 2.39
N THR A 29 -15.74 7.14 1.89
CA THR A 29 -16.66 6.02 1.74
C THR A 29 -16.23 4.86 2.63
N TYR A 30 -17.18 4.00 2.96
CA TYR A 30 -16.93 2.72 3.57
C TYR A 30 -17.34 1.65 2.56
N THR A 31 -16.36 1.18 1.78
CA THR A 31 -16.56 0.25 0.67
C THR A 31 -15.64 -0.95 0.85
N GLU A 32 -16.05 -1.97 1.61
CA GLU A 32 -15.18 -3.12 1.92
C GLU A 32 -14.92 -4.06 0.74
N CYS A 33 -15.74 -4.00 -0.31
CA CYS A 33 -15.62 -4.90 -1.46
C CYS A 33 -14.52 -4.49 -2.46
N THR A 34 -13.99 -3.26 -2.35
CA THR A 34 -12.78 -2.84 -3.08
C THR A 34 -11.53 -3.25 -2.30
N ASP A 35 -10.39 -3.36 -2.99
CA ASP A 35 -9.16 -3.88 -2.37
C ASP A 35 -8.28 -2.74 -1.83
N VAL A 36 -8.35 -1.58 -2.49
CA VAL A 36 -7.60 -0.35 -2.18
C VAL A 36 -8.50 0.86 -2.32
N SER A 37 -8.37 1.84 -1.42
CA SER A 37 -9.05 3.13 -1.53
C SER A 37 -8.07 4.27 -1.29
N VAL A 38 -8.18 5.36 -2.07
CA VAL A 38 -7.30 6.53 -1.97
C VAL A 38 -8.10 7.77 -1.59
N ILE A 39 -7.57 8.57 -0.66
CA ILE A 39 -8.13 9.89 -0.29
C ILE A 39 -7.05 10.94 -0.47
N SER A 40 -7.43 12.10 -1.03
CA SER A 40 -6.56 13.24 -1.22
C SER A 40 -6.65 14.20 -0.04
N PHE A 41 -5.52 14.77 0.36
CA PHE A 41 -5.45 15.90 1.29
C PHE A 41 -5.05 17.21 0.60
N TYR A 42 -5.24 17.28 -0.72
CA TYR A 42 -5.02 18.52 -1.47
C TYR A 42 -5.99 19.62 -1.01
N ALA A 43 -5.56 20.88 -1.14
CA ALA A 43 -6.19 22.04 -0.49
C ALA A 43 -7.71 22.22 -0.73
N SER A 44 -8.25 21.72 -1.86
CA SER A 44 -9.68 21.83 -2.19
C SER A 44 -10.54 20.63 -1.77
N HIS A 45 -9.97 19.57 -1.21
CA HIS A 45 -10.71 18.38 -0.80
C HIS A 45 -11.26 18.49 0.63
N ILE A 46 -12.09 17.52 1.02
CA ILE A 46 -12.82 17.49 2.31
C ILE A 46 -11.88 17.59 3.51
N ILE A 47 -10.75 16.89 3.48
CA ILE A 47 -9.70 16.96 4.49
C ILE A 47 -8.47 17.57 3.83
N THR A 48 -7.77 18.46 4.54
CA THR A 48 -6.48 19.02 4.13
C THR A 48 -5.46 18.87 5.25
N ALA A 49 -4.21 18.56 4.89
CA ALA A 49 -3.10 18.33 5.82
C ALA A 49 -1.96 19.33 5.59
N GLY A 50 -2.30 20.62 5.48
CA GLY A 50 -1.35 21.67 5.09
C GLY A 50 -1.25 21.88 3.57
N GLY A 51 -2.30 21.48 2.83
CA GLY A 51 -2.44 21.75 1.40
C GLY A 51 -1.95 20.64 0.48
N CYS A 52 -1.27 19.61 0.99
CA CYS A 52 -0.83 18.46 0.22
C CYS A 52 -0.85 17.17 1.05
N GLY A 53 -0.84 16.03 0.35
CA GLY A 53 -0.80 14.70 0.94
C GLY A 53 -2.01 13.86 0.55
N GLY A 54 -2.13 12.71 1.21
CA GLY A 54 -3.23 11.78 1.03
C GLY A 54 -3.01 10.54 1.87
N VAL A 55 -3.98 9.63 1.82
CA VAL A 55 -3.91 8.32 2.47
C VAL A 55 -4.33 7.25 1.48
N VAL A 56 -3.67 6.10 1.57
CA VAL A 56 -4.05 4.88 0.85
C VAL A 56 -4.41 3.85 1.91
N MET A 57 -5.59 3.25 1.76
CA MET A 57 -6.15 2.25 2.66
C MET A 57 -6.27 0.91 1.95
N PHE A 58 -6.08 -0.17 2.70
CA PHE A 58 -5.96 -1.52 2.16
C PHE A 58 -6.71 -2.51 3.04
N ASN A 59 -7.38 -3.48 2.41
CA ASN A 59 -8.01 -4.60 3.11
C ASN A 59 -7.06 -5.81 3.29
N ASP A 60 -5.98 -5.89 2.51
CA ASP A 60 -4.94 -6.91 2.62
C ASP A 60 -3.60 -6.30 3.10
N THR A 61 -3.03 -6.86 4.16
CA THR A 61 -1.73 -6.45 4.69
C THR A 61 -0.59 -6.63 3.68
N LYS A 62 -0.68 -7.59 2.76
CA LYS A 62 0.31 -7.77 1.69
C LYS A 62 0.35 -6.57 0.74
N LEU A 63 -0.83 -6.03 0.39
CA LEU A 63 -0.93 -4.84 -0.46
C LEU A 63 -0.40 -3.61 0.28
N ARG A 64 -0.79 -3.45 1.55
CA ARG A 64 -0.26 -2.40 2.44
C ARG A 64 1.28 -2.44 2.49
N ASP A 65 1.85 -3.60 2.79
CA ASP A 65 3.29 -3.74 2.97
C ASP A 65 4.04 -3.47 1.67
N ARG A 66 3.49 -3.92 0.53
CA ARG A 66 4.06 -3.60 -0.78
C ARG A 66 3.97 -2.12 -1.12
N ALA A 67 2.86 -1.45 -0.78
CA ALA A 67 2.73 -0.01 -0.96
C ALA A 67 3.71 0.79 -0.09
N LEU A 68 3.93 0.36 1.17
CA LEU A 68 4.94 0.94 2.05
C LEU A 68 6.35 0.80 1.48
N MET A 69 6.69 -0.37 0.92
CA MET A 69 7.97 -0.56 0.22
C MET A 69 8.11 0.43 -0.93
N TYR A 70 7.10 0.58 -1.79
CA TYR A 70 7.16 1.55 -2.90
C TYR A 70 7.31 3.00 -2.42
N ARG A 71 6.61 3.40 -1.36
CA ARG A 71 6.76 4.71 -0.70
C ARG A 71 8.20 4.94 -0.20
N ASP A 72 8.82 3.88 0.31
CA ASP A 72 10.15 3.88 0.90
C ASP A 72 11.22 3.30 -0.04
N TRP A 73 11.09 3.55 -1.35
CA TRP A 73 12.14 3.29 -2.35
C TRP A 73 12.51 1.82 -2.51
N GLY A 74 11.52 0.94 -2.33
CA GLY A 74 11.63 -0.51 -2.44
C GLY A 74 12.09 -1.22 -1.17
N ARG A 75 12.41 -0.48 -0.11
CA ARG A 75 12.97 -1.01 1.13
C ARG A 75 11.95 -1.85 1.91
N ILE A 76 12.33 -3.05 2.33
CA ILE A 76 11.57 -3.91 3.25
C ILE A 76 11.85 -3.42 4.66
N GLY A 77 10.80 -3.22 5.45
CA GLY A 77 10.93 -3.15 6.90
C GLY A 77 10.14 -2.05 7.59
N ASN A 78 10.02 -2.24 8.90
CA ASN A 78 9.66 -1.22 9.87
C ASN A 78 10.90 -0.34 10.15
N ASN A 79 10.73 0.91 10.58
CA ASN A 79 11.87 1.76 11.00
C ASN A 79 12.37 1.37 12.41
N THR A 80 12.36 0.07 12.74
CA THR A 80 12.78 -0.42 14.04
C THR A 80 14.30 -0.40 14.15
N GLU A 81 14.82 0.11 15.27
CA GLU A 81 16.26 0.18 15.56
C GLU A 81 16.70 -0.92 16.55
N ASP A 82 15.83 -1.90 16.82
CA ASP A 82 16.17 -3.07 17.63
C ASP A 82 17.25 -3.91 16.91
N MET A 83 18.37 -4.11 17.59
CA MET A 83 19.52 -4.84 17.04
C MET A 83 19.20 -6.30 16.69
N SER A 84 18.23 -6.90 17.38
CA SER A 84 17.80 -8.28 17.12
C SER A 84 17.03 -8.41 15.80
N GLU A 85 16.18 -7.43 15.46
CA GLU A 85 15.51 -7.36 14.16
C GLU A 85 16.48 -6.93 13.05
N ARG A 86 17.47 -6.08 13.35
CA ARG A 86 18.43 -5.61 12.35
C ARG A 86 19.36 -6.70 11.82
N PHE A 87 19.89 -7.57 12.69
CA PHE A 87 20.85 -8.61 12.31
C PHE A 87 20.24 -10.02 12.29
N GLY A 88 18.91 -10.12 12.44
CA GLY A 88 18.18 -11.39 12.44
C GLY A 88 17.83 -11.94 11.05
N HIS A 89 18.25 -11.27 9.97
CA HIS A 89 17.91 -11.66 8.61
C HIS A 89 19.10 -12.25 7.86
N GLU A 90 18.89 -13.44 7.31
CA GLU A 90 19.85 -14.17 6.49
C GLU A 90 19.30 -14.28 5.06
N VAL A 91 20.12 -13.90 4.09
CA VAL A 91 19.82 -14.06 2.67
C VAL A 91 20.94 -14.92 2.10
N ASP A 92 20.59 -16.10 1.57
CA ASP A 92 21.53 -17.04 0.96
C ASP A 92 22.74 -17.41 1.84
N GLY A 93 22.56 -17.57 3.15
CA GLY A 93 23.66 -17.91 4.06
C GLY A 93 24.42 -16.71 4.62
N ILE A 94 24.09 -15.49 4.19
CA ILE A 94 24.79 -14.26 4.56
C ILE A 94 23.89 -13.41 5.45
N SER A 95 24.40 -13.02 6.61
CA SER A 95 23.71 -12.07 7.49
C SER A 95 23.68 -10.68 6.86
N TYR A 96 22.49 -10.10 6.73
CA TYR A 96 22.28 -8.75 6.23
C TYR A 96 21.65 -7.87 7.30
N ASP A 97 22.03 -6.58 7.29
CA ASP A 97 21.27 -5.57 8.03
C ASP A 97 19.92 -5.37 7.33
N PHE A 98 18.84 -5.69 8.04
CA PHE A 98 17.46 -5.62 7.54
C PHE A 98 17.12 -4.27 6.91
N LYS A 99 17.75 -3.19 7.36
CA LYS A 99 17.57 -1.83 6.84
C LYS A 99 17.94 -1.67 5.37
N PHE A 100 18.72 -2.59 4.81
CA PHE A 100 19.17 -2.56 3.42
C PHE A 100 18.59 -3.70 2.57
N LEU A 101 17.53 -4.36 3.04
CA LEU A 101 16.79 -5.32 2.23
C LEU A 101 15.73 -4.60 1.39
N TYR A 102 15.59 -5.03 0.14
CA TYR A 102 14.65 -4.45 -0.83
C TYR A 102 13.75 -5.55 -1.40
N GLY A 103 12.44 -5.33 -1.36
CA GLY A 103 11.41 -6.33 -1.71
C GLY A 103 10.68 -6.01 -3.01
N CYS A 104 10.93 -4.83 -3.56
CA CYS A 104 10.52 -4.44 -4.89
C CYS A 104 11.53 -3.43 -5.47
N ILE A 105 11.41 -3.19 -6.78
CA ILE A 105 12.17 -2.15 -7.45
C ILE A 105 11.75 -0.80 -6.86
N GLY A 106 12.73 -0.10 -6.30
CA GLY A 106 12.55 1.25 -5.80
C GLY A 106 12.44 2.28 -6.91
N TYR A 107 11.57 3.26 -6.72
CA TYR A 107 11.45 4.42 -7.59
C TYR A 107 11.60 5.70 -6.77
N ASN A 108 12.20 6.72 -7.36
CA ASN A 108 12.33 8.03 -6.75
C ASN A 108 11.04 8.83 -6.98
N PHE A 109 10.02 8.58 -6.15
CA PHE A 109 8.72 9.27 -6.18
C PHE A 109 8.51 10.22 -4.99
N LYS A 110 9.58 10.55 -4.26
CA LYS A 110 9.52 11.36 -3.04
C LYS A 110 10.06 12.76 -3.26
#